data_AF-A0A6V8LH21-F1
#
_entry.id   AF-A0A6V8LH21-F1
#
_cell.length_a   1.000
_cell.length_b   1.000
_cell.length_c   1.000
_cell.angle_alpha   90.00
_cell.angle_beta   90.00
_cell.angle_gamma   90.00
#
_symmetry.space_group_name_H-M   'P 1'
#
loop_
_entity.id
_entity.type
_entity.pdbx_description
1 polymer ?
#
loop_
_entity_poly.entity_id
_entity_poly.type
_entity_poly.pdbx_seq_one_letter_code
_entity_poly.pdbx_strand_id
1 'polypeptide(L)'
;MAGPLATFATKAQHELERIQEWTEVPPELERKVGEVLGIVRRLRQEAKALSGHAKPALISGMDAKLADVRRATETFKDYVMRADRAVAHKYSEGRNELARLVGGTAAVAAGYFGDEVARHNPSALRDSTRSHVISVQIERGNDSSSRYAS
;
A
#
# COMPACT_ATOMS: atom_id res chain seq x y z
N MET A 1 2.27 -20.04 -4.40
CA MET A 1 1.89 -18.91 -5.29
C MET A 1 1.09 -17.92 -4.48
N ALA A 2 1.48 -16.64 -4.45
CA ALA A 2 0.74 -15.60 -3.74
C ALA A 2 -0.62 -15.35 -4.43
N GLY A 3 -1.69 -15.15 -3.65
CA GLY A 3 -3.01 -14.85 -4.21
C GLY A 3 -3.05 -13.48 -4.93
N PRO A 4 -4.12 -13.19 -5.71
CA PRO A 4 -4.26 -11.93 -6.45
C PRO A 4 -4.09 -10.67 -5.57
N LEU A 5 -4.63 -10.72 -4.35
CA LEU A 5 -4.52 -9.63 -3.38
C LEU A 5 -3.09 -9.39 -2.89
N ALA A 6 -2.32 -10.45 -2.60
CA ALA A 6 -0.92 -10.31 -2.17
C ALA A 6 -0.05 -9.77 -3.30
N THR A 7 -0.24 -10.31 -4.51
CA THR A 7 0.50 -9.86 -5.69
C THR A 7 0.27 -8.37 -5.96
N PHE A 8 -0.99 -7.93 -5.85
CA PHE A 8 -1.33 -6.52 -5.97
C PHE A 8 -0.71 -5.67 -4.85
N ALA A 9 -0.76 -6.13 -3.60
CA ALA A 9 -0.21 -5.40 -2.46
C ALA A 9 1.29 -5.13 -2.61
N THR A 10 2.06 -6.18 -2.92
CA THR A 10 3.52 -6.06 -3.12
C THR A 10 3.85 -5.10 -4.26
N LYS A 11 3.11 -5.18 -5.37
CA LYS A 11 3.27 -4.26 -6.49
C LYS A 11 2.94 -2.82 -6.10
N ALA A 12 1.81 -2.60 -5.43
CA ALA A 12 1.38 -1.27 -5.01
C ALA A 12 2.37 -0.65 -4.03
N GLN A 13 2.86 -1.43 -3.06
CA GLN A 13 3.89 -1.00 -2.13
C GLN A 13 5.17 -0.56 -2.88
N HIS A 14 5.69 -1.40 -3.77
CA HIS A 14 6.91 -1.10 -4.53
C HIS A 14 6.78 0.18 -5.38
N GLU A 15 5.65 0.36 -6.05
CA GLU A 15 5.40 1.57 -6.85
C GLU A 15 5.27 2.83 -5.97
N LEU A 16 4.72 2.72 -4.76
CA LEU A 16 4.60 3.83 -3.81
C LEU A 16 5.96 4.19 -3.18
N GLU A 17 6.78 3.20 -2.87
CA GLU A 17 8.18 3.40 -2.45
C GLU A 17 8.99 4.11 -3.55
N ARG A 18 8.82 3.70 -4.81
CA ARG A 18 9.44 4.37 -5.96
C ARG A 18 8.96 5.83 -6.14
N ILE A 19 7.69 6.11 -5.88
CA ILE A 19 7.17 7.49 -5.87
C ILE A 19 7.83 8.29 -4.73
N GLN A 20 8.01 7.69 -3.56
CA GLN A 20 8.70 8.32 -2.42
C GLN A 20 10.14 8.68 -2.77
N GLU A 21 10.90 7.81 -3.43
CA GLU A 21 12.27 8.09 -3.89
C GLU A 21 12.33 9.35 -4.77
N TRP A 22 11.38 9.52 -5.69
CA TRP A 22 11.33 10.73 -6.53
C TRP A 22 11.04 12.02 -5.73
N THR A 23 10.44 11.91 -4.56
CA THR A 23 10.15 13.07 -3.70
C THR A 23 11.40 13.57 -2.95
N GLU A 24 12.42 12.73 -2.80
CA GLU A 24 13.71 13.12 -2.22
C GLU A 24 14.47 14.10 -3.13
N VAL A 25 14.18 14.06 -4.43
CA VAL A 25 14.71 14.97 -5.44
C VAL A 25 13.55 15.74 -6.09
N PRO A 26 13.08 16.86 -5.52
CA PRO A 26 11.90 17.59 -6.01
C PRO A 26 11.91 17.98 -7.50
N PRO A 27 13.05 18.35 -8.14
CA PRO A 27 13.10 18.53 -9.59
C PRO A 27 12.85 17.26 -10.42
N GLU A 28 13.13 16.09 -9.85
CA GLU A 28 12.80 14.80 -10.47
C GLU A 28 11.31 14.51 -10.38
N LEU A 29 10.69 14.73 -9.20
CA LEU A 29 9.24 14.66 -9.05
C LEU A 29 8.53 15.60 -10.04
N GLU A 30 9.04 16.81 -10.24
CA GLU A 30 8.53 17.79 -11.23
C GLU A 30 8.47 17.18 -12.64
N ARG A 31 9.57 16.55 -13.08
CA ARG A 31 9.65 15.91 -14.41
C ARG A 31 8.77 14.67 -14.52
N LYS A 32 8.55 13.96 -13.41
CA LYS A 32 7.84 12.67 -13.35
C LYS A 32 6.39 12.77 -12.89
N VAL A 33 5.86 13.97 -12.66
CA VAL A 33 4.50 14.16 -12.11
C VAL A 33 3.41 13.44 -12.92
N GLY A 34 3.54 13.40 -14.25
CA GLY A 34 2.64 12.65 -15.13
C GLY A 34 2.78 11.12 -14.98
N GLU A 35 3.99 10.62 -14.75
CA GLU A 35 4.27 9.21 -14.48
C GLU A 35 3.64 8.79 -13.15
N VAL A 36 3.81 9.58 -12.09
CA VAL A 36 3.19 9.35 -10.77
C VAL A 36 1.66 9.26 -10.87
N LEU A 37 1.02 10.25 -11.50
CA LEU A 37 -0.43 10.24 -11.70
C LEU A 37 -0.89 9.02 -12.53
N GLY A 38 -0.10 8.62 -13.52
CA GLY A 38 -0.34 7.43 -14.33
C GLY A 38 -0.28 6.13 -13.50
N ILE A 39 0.75 5.99 -12.65
CA ILE A 39 0.92 4.87 -11.73
C ILE A 39 -0.28 4.78 -10.78
N VAL A 40 -0.59 5.86 -10.08
CA VAL A 40 -1.68 5.89 -9.10
C VAL A 40 -3.03 5.57 -9.74
N ARG A 41 -3.30 6.09 -10.95
CA ARG A 41 -4.51 5.74 -11.72
C ARG A 41 -4.60 4.25 -12.03
N ARG A 42 -3.50 3.63 -12.48
CA ARG A 42 -3.45 2.19 -12.76
C ARG A 42 -3.69 1.37 -11.49
N LEU A 43 -3.02 1.70 -10.39
CA LEU A 43 -3.20 1.01 -9.11
C LEU A 43 -4.66 1.08 -8.62
N ARG A 44 -5.35 2.21 -8.81
CA ARG A 44 -6.78 2.32 -8.46
C ARG A 44 -7.67 1.45 -9.32
N GLN A 45 -7.38 1.33 -10.61
CA GLN A 45 -8.13 0.44 -11.52
C GLN A 45 -7.91 -1.03 -11.14
N GLU A 46 -6.66 -1.41 -10.85
CA GLU A 46 -6.30 -2.75 -10.39
C GLU A 46 -6.94 -3.08 -9.03
N ALA A 47 -6.95 -2.14 -8.07
CA ALA A 47 -7.63 -2.32 -6.78
C ALA A 47 -9.13 -2.60 -6.97
N LYS A 48 -9.80 -1.91 -7.89
CA LYS A 48 -11.22 -2.16 -8.22
C LYS A 48 -11.44 -3.52 -8.87
N ALA A 49 -10.48 -3.98 -9.68
CA ALA A 49 -10.54 -5.30 -10.32
C ALA A 49 -10.42 -6.46 -9.30
N LEU A 50 -10.00 -6.20 -8.06
CA LEU A 50 -10.00 -7.19 -6.98
C LEU A 50 -11.39 -7.44 -6.36
N SER A 51 -12.44 -6.84 -6.94
CA SER A 51 -13.83 -7.14 -6.57
C SER A 51 -14.10 -8.64 -6.71
N GLY A 52 -14.56 -9.29 -5.63
CA GLY A 52 -14.74 -10.75 -5.56
C GLY A 52 -13.54 -11.52 -4.99
N HIS A 53 -12.35 -10.90 -4.92
CA HIS A 53 -11.15 -11.46 -4.29
C HIS A 53 -10.84 -10.83 -2.93
N ALA A 54 -11.42 -9.67 -2.61
CA ALA A 54 -11.22 -8.94 -1.37
C ALA A 54 -12.55 -8.38 -0.84
N LYS A 55 -12.59 -8.10 0.47
CA LYS A 55 -13.74 -7.45 1.11
C LYS A 55 -13.92 -6.04 0.53
N PRO A 56 -15.17 -5.58 0.28
CA PRO A 56 -15.42 -4.22 -0.24
C PRO A 56 -14.80 -3.10 0.61
N ALA A 57 -14.78 -3.25 1.94
CA ALA A 57 -14.14 -2.31 2.84
C ALA A 57 -12.63 -2.19 2.61
N LEU A 58 -11.95 -3.30 2.31
CA LEU A 58 -10.52 -3.30 2.00
C LEU A 58 -10.26 -2.60 0.66
N ILE A 59 -11.08 -2.87 -0.36
CA ILE A 59 -11.00 -2.20 -1.66
C ILE A 59 -11.21 -0.68 -1.52
N SER A 60 -12.19 -0.28 -0.72
CA SER A 60 -12.44 1.14 -0.41
C SER A 60 -11.25 1.78 0.30
N GLY A 61 -10.64 1.09 1.27
CA GLY A 61 -9.42 1.55 1.94
C GLY A 61 -8.24 1.73 1.00
N MET A 62 -8.00 0.76 0.10
CA MET A 62 -6.97 0.86 -0.94
C MET A 62 -7.23 2.04 -1.89
N ASP A 63 -8.46 2.22 -2.37
CA ASP A 63 -8.81 3.34 -3.25
C ASP A 63 -8.64 4.69 -2.56
N ALA A 64 -9.00 4.79 -1.27
CA ALA A 64 -8.83 6.00 -0.48
C ALA A 64 -7.36 6.41 -0.34
N LYS A 65 -6.47 5.47 0.02
CA LYS A 65 -5.02 5.76 0.13
C LYS A 65 -4.42 6.20 -1.20
N LEU A 66 -4.78 5.54 -2.29
CA LEU A 66 -4.33 5.93 -3.62
C LEU A 66 -4.94 7.28 -4.05
N ALA A 67 -6.18 7.59 -3.65
CA ALA A 67 -6.79 8.89 -3.91
C ALA A 67 -6.07 10.03 -3.18
N ASP A 68 -5.60 9.80 -1.96
CA ASP A 68 -4.82 10.78 -1.20
C ASP A 68 -3.49 11.09 -1.89
N VAL A 69 -2.74 10.06 -2.33
CA VAL A 69 -1.49 10.24 -3.09
C VAL A 69 -1.75 11.03 -4.39
N ARG A 70 -2.83 10.70 -5.10
CA ARG A 70 -3.24 11.44 -6.30
C ARG A 70 -3.48 12.91 -6.00
N ARG A 71 -4.29 13.22 -4.97
CA ARG A 71 -4.60 14.62 -4.59
C ARG A 71 -3.34 15.39 -4.24
N ALA A 72 -2.44 14.81 -3.44
CA ALA A 72 -1.17 15.45 -3.10
C ALA A 72 -0.33 15.75 -4.36
N THR A 73 -0.29 14.81 -5.30
CA THR A 73 0.45 14.96 -6.56
C THR A 73 -0.20 15.99 -7.49
N GLU A 74 -1.53 16.06 -7.53
CA GLU A 74 -2.27 17.11 -8.26
C GLU A 74 -1.99 18.49 -7.67
N THR A 75 -1.99 18.64 -6.35
CA THR A 75 -1.60 19.90 -5.69
C THR A 75 -0.17 20.31 -6.05
N PHE A 76 0.78 19.37 -6.01
CA PHE A 76 2.15 19.61 -6.43
C PHE A 76 2.24 20.05 -7.91
N LYS A 77 1.53 19.35 -8.80
CA LYS A 77 1.45 19.68 -10.22
C LYS A 77 0.91 21.09 -10.44
N ASP A 78 -0.19 21.43 -9.79
CA ASP A 78 -0.84 22.73 -9.94
C ASP A 78 0.06 23.87 -9.45
N TYR A 79 0.80 23.64 -8.35
CA TYR A 79 1.81 24.58 -7.89
C TYR A 79 2.91 24.78 -8.94
N VAL A 80 3.53 23.71 -9.43
CA VAL A 80 4.60 23.77 -10.45
C VAL A 80 4.15 24.50 -11.72
N MET A 81 2.91 24.28 -12.15
CA MET A 81 2.35 24.87 -13.36
C MET A 81 2.00 26.36 -13.21
N ARG A 82 1.64 26.80 -12.01
CA ARG A 82 1.17 28.18 -11.75
C ARG A 82 2.21 29.07 -11.10
N ALA A 83 3.24 28.49 -10.50
CA ALA A 83 4.18 29.26 -9.71
C ALA A 83 5.00 30.19 -10.61
N ASP A 84 5.05 31.46 -10.20
CA ASP A 84 5.93 32.44 -10.79
C ASP A 84 7.38 32.10 -10.41
N ARG A 85 8.16 31.69 -11.40
CA ARG A 85 9.57 31.31 -11.25
C ARG A 85 10.48 32.53 -11.04
N ALA A 86 9.97 33.76 -11.16
CA ALA A 86 10.73 34.99 -10.94
C ALA A 86 11.26 35.11 -9.49
N VAL A 87 10.59 34.50 -8.51
CA VAL A 87 11.05 34.43 -7.12
C VAL A 87 11.57 33.02 -6.81
N ALA A 88 12.78 32.72 -7.32
CA ALA A 88 13.37 31.38 -7.30
C ALA A 88 13.41 30.72 -5.91
N HIS A 89 13.69 31.49 -4.84
CA HIS A 89 13.73 30.95 -3.47
C HIS A 89 12.35 30.47 -3.00
N LYS A 90 11.30 31.31 -3.14
CA LYS A 90 9.93 30.94 -2.77
C LYS A 90 9.40 29.77 -3.59
N TYR A 91 9.73 29.75 -4.89
CA TYR A 91 9.41 28.62 -5.77
C TYR A 91 10.02 27.32 -5.25
N SER A 92 11.32 27.35 -4.94
CA SER A 92 12.03 26.16 -4.48
C SER A 92 11.51 25.65 -3.13
N GLU A 93 11.19 26.55 -2.20
CA GLU A 93 10.69 26.21 -0.87
C GLU A 93 9.31 25.55 -0.96
N GLY A 94 8.36 26.18 -1.64
CA GLY A 94 7.01 25.62 -1.80
C GLY A 94 7.00 24.33 -2.61
N ARG A 95 7.84 24.21 -3.65
CA ARG A 95 8.01 22.94 -4.38
C ARG A 95 8.54 21.85 -3.46
N ASN A 96 9.55 22.14 -2.65
CA ASN A 96 10.14 21.14 -1.75
C ASN A 96 9.15 20.73 -0.65
N GLU A 97 8.38 21.66 -0.10
CA GLU A 97 7.32 21.37 0.87
C GLU A 97 6.25 20.45 0.29
N LEU A 98 5.75 20.77 -0.90
CA LEU A 98 4.75 19.94 -1.58
C LEU A 98 5.31 18.58 -2.01
N ALA A 99 6.58 18.50 -2.40
CA ALA A 99 7.24 17.22 -2.65
C ALA A 99 7.28 16.35 -1.38
N ARG A 100 7.62 16.92 -0.22
CA ARG A 100 7.55 16.19 1.07
C ARG A 100 6.13 15.73 1.40
N LEU A 101 5.10 16.53 1.10
CA LEU A 101 3.71 16.12 1.27
C LEU A 101 3.36 14.90 0.41
N VAL A 102 3.77 14.89 -0.86
CA VAL A 102 3.59 13.74 -1.76
C VAL A 102 4.31 12.52 -1.20
N GLY A 103 5.57 12.67 -0.79
CA GLY A 103 6.39 11.59 -0.24
C GLY A 103 5.80 10.99 1.04
N GLY A 104 5.39 11.84 1.98
CA GLY A 104 4.73 11.39 3.22
C GLY A 104 3.41 10.67 2.96
N THR A 105 2.61 11.15 1.99
CA THR A 105 1.36 10.49 1.61
C THR A 105 1.63 9.14 0.94
N ALA A 106 2.65 9.04 0.09
CA ALA A 106 3.07 7.80 -0.54
C ALA A 106 3.58 6.78 0.49
N ALA A 107 4.38 7.22 1.48
CA ALA A 107 4.87 6.37 2.56
C ALA A 107 3.73 5.81 3.42
N VAL A 108 2.74 6.63 3.79
CA VAL A 108 1.54 6.17 4.52
C VAL A 108 0.75 5.14 3.71
N ALA A 109 0.62 5.35 2.39
CA ALA A 109 -0.04 4.40 1.53
C ALA A 109 0.78 3.09 1.42
N ALA A 110 2.10 3.17 1.23
CA ALA A 110 2.98 2.00 1.17
C ALA A 110 2.88 1.16 2.46
N GLY A 111 2.91 1.80 3.63
CA GLY A 111 2.69 1.12 4.92
C GLY A 111 1.32 0.45 5.02
N TYR A 112 0.26 1.07 4.49
CA TYR A 112 -1.06 0.44 4.43
C TYR A 112 -1.06 -0.85 3.57
N PHE A 113 -0.39 -0.83 2.42
CA PHE A 113 -0.27 -2.04 1.57
C PHE A 113 0.64 -3.11 2.18
N GLY A 114 1.72 -2.70 2.86
CA GLY A 114 2.66 -3.59 3.53
C GLY A 114 2.08 -4.26 4.78
N ASP A 115 1.33 -3.52 5.61
CA ASP A 115 0.82 -4.02 6.89
C ASP A 115 -0.58 -4.62 6.78
N GLU A 116 -1.53 -3.87 6.24
CA GLU A 116 -2.95 -4.22 6.32
C GLU A 116 -3.33 -5.27 5.26
N VAL A 117 -2.78 -5.14 4.05
CA VAL A 117 -3.08 -6.10 2.98
C VAL A 117 -2.31 -7.41 3.18
N ALA A 118 -1.12 -7.38 3.79
CA ALA A 118 -0.37 -8.58 4.17
C ALA A 118 -1.08 -9.37 5.29
N ARG A 119 -1.68 -8.71 6.28
CA ARG A 119 -2.49 -9.36 7.34
C ARG A 119 -3.69 -10.13 6.78
N HIS A 120 -4.24 -9.69 5.65
CA HIS A 120 -5.32 -10.40 4.95
C HIS A 120 -4.85 -11.58 4.10
N ASN A 121 -3.56 -11.91 4.10
CA ASN A 121 -2.98 -13.10 3.47
C ASN A 121 -2.39 -14.07 4.52
N PRO A 122 -3.19 -15.02 5.06
CA PRO A 122 -2.68 -16.03 6.00
C PRO A 122 -1.59 -16.93 5.39
N SER A 123 -1.50 -17.00 4.05
CA SER A 123 -0.46 -17.73 3.33
C SER A 123 0.91 -17.02 3.34
N ALA A 124 0.95 -15.69 3.48
CA ALA A 124 2.20 -14.92 3.53
C ALA A 124 2.88 -15.03 4.90
N LEU A 125 2.10 -15.23 5.98
CA LEU A 125 2.63 -15.53 7.32
C LEU A 125 3.32 -16.90 7.43
N ARG A 126 3.10 -17.80 6.46
CA ARG A 126 3.72 -19.14 6.45
C ARG A 126 5.04 -19.21 5.68
N ASP A 127 5.39 -18.20 4.90
CA ASP A 127 6.45 -18.33 3.87
C ASP A 127 7.66 -17.44 4.09
N SER A 128 7.90 -16.97 5.32
CA SER A 128 9.18 -16.36 5.69
C SER A 128 9.74 -16.95 6.98
N THR A 129 10.54 -18.01 6.85
CA THR A 129 11.73 -18.26 7.68
C THR A 129 11.57 -18.50 9.19
N ARG A 130 10.40 -18.92 9.69
CA ARG A 130 10.31 -19.54 11.04
C ARG A 130 9.59 -20.88 11.00
N SER A 131 10.38 -21.94 10.88
CA SER A 131 10.00 -23.27 11.35
C SER A 131 9.89 -23.24 12.88
N HIS A 132 8.74 -22.86 13.42
CA HIS A 132 8.27 -23.32 14.73
C HIS A 132 6.82 -23.76 14.57
N VAL A 133 6.66 -24.96 14.02
CA VAL A 133 5.45 -25.73 14.19
C VAL A 133 5.36 -26.02 15.69
N ILE A 134 4.51 -25.29 16.41
CA ILE A 134 4.00 -25.80 17.69
C ILE A 134 3.04 -26.91 17.30
N SER A 135 3.56 -28.13 17.25
CA SER A 135 2.76 -29.35 17.23
C SER A 135 2.00 -29.39 18.56
N VAL A 136 0.79 -28.87 18.59
CA VAL A 136 -0.13 -29.18 19.70
C VAL A 136 -0.47 -30.65 19.51
N GLN A 137 0.17 -31.51 20.32
CA GLN A 137 -0.31 -32.86 20.56
C GLN A 137 -1.71 -32.70 21.15
N ILE A 138 -2.74 -32.88 20.33
CA ILE A 138 -4.07 -33.15 20.84
C ILE A 138 -3.97 -34.56 21.39
N GLU A 139 -3.76 -34.68 22.70
CA GLU A 139 -4.04 -35.93 23.41
C GLU A 139 -5.50 -36.25 23.16
N ARG A 140 -5.68 -37.18 22.22
CA ARG A 140 -6.92 -37.89 21.97
C ARG A 140 -7.22 -38.68 23.24
N GLY A 141 -7.88 -38.04 24.20
CA GLY A 141 -8.56 -38.70 25.33
C GLY A 141 -9.69 -39.57 24.77
N ASN A 142 -9.31 -40.72 24.24
CA ASN A 142 -10.20 -41.83 23.98
C ASN A 142 -10.27 -42.65 25.27
N ASP A 143 -11.24 -42.33 26.12
CA ASP A 143 -11.80 -43.31 27.04
C ASP A 143 -13.30 -43.42 26.75
N SER A 144 -13.58 -44.24 25.75
CA SER A 144 -14.87 -44.90 25.62
C SER A 144 -14.87 -46.10 26.56
N SER A 145 -15.83 -46.16 27.50
CA SER A 145 -16.43 -47.34 28.15
C SER A 145 -16.78 -46.99 29.61
N SER A 146 -17.93 -47.33 30.21
CA SER A 146 -18.97 -48.28 29.86
C SER A 146 -20.25 -47.93 30.64
N ARG A 147 -21.38 -48.31 30.03
CA ARG A 147 -22.70 -48.49 30.64
C ARG A 147 -22.64 -49.41 31.87
N TYR A 148 -23.40 -49.06 32.91
CA TYR A 148 -24.28 -49.88 33.78
C TYR A 148 -24.98 -48.82 34.67
N ALA A 149 -26.28 -48.52 34.63
CA ALA A 149 -27.48 -49.34 34.56
C ALA A 149 -27.53 -50.41 35.66
N SER A 150 -27.84 -50.00 36.89
CA SER A 150 -28.80 -50.62 37.83
C SER A 150 -29.00 -49.70 39.02
#